data_AF-A0A6J6CLQ7-F1
#
_entry.id   AF-A0A6J6CLQ7-F1
#
_cell.length_a   1.000
_cell.length_b   1.000
_cell.length_c   1.000
_cell.angle_alpha   90.00
_cell.angle_beta   90.00
_cell.angle_gamma   90.00
#
_symmetry.space_group_name_H-M   'P 1'
#
loop_
_entity.id
_entity.type
_entity.pdbx_description
1 polymer ?
#
loop_
_entity_poly.entity_id
_entity_poly.type
_entity_poly.pdbx_seq_one_letter_code
_entity_poly.pdbx_strand_id
1 'polypeptide(L)' 'MVDDRREPSAGVKFKDAELIGIPVIVVVGKGLANGIIEVRNRWSQSKSEVAVTAAKDEILKAVESL' A
#
# COMPACT_ATOMS: atom_id res chain seq x y z
N MET A 1 -3.19 -4.28 9.00
CA MET A 1 -3.12 -3.10 9.91
C MET A 1 -3.60 -1.89 9.12
N VAL A 2 -4.36 -0.97 9.73
CA VAL A 2 -4.77 0.30 9.11
C VAL A 2 -4.11 1.44 9.89
N ASP A 3 -3.44 2.36 9.20
CA ASP A 3 -2.79 3.54 9.80
C ASP A 3 -3.50 4.84 9.38
N ASP A 4 -4.55 5.18 10.12
CA ASP A 4 -5.40 6.37 9.91
C ASP A 4 -4.86 7.64 10.61
N ARG A 5 -3.78 7.54 11.39
CA ARG A 5 -3.28 8.63 12.25
C ARG A 5 -3.16 9.96 11.48
N ARG A 6 -3.74 11.04 11.98
CA ARG A 6 -3.69 12.38 11.32
C ARG A 6 -2.27 12.94 11.24
N GLU A 7 -1.49 12.66 12.27
CA GLU A 7 -0.04 12.87 12.35
C GLU A 7 0.56 11.51 12.68
N PRO A 8 1.73 11.10 12.15
CA PRO A 8 2.68 11.86 11.33
C PRO A 8 2.41 11.79 9.81
N SER A 9 3.29 12.41 9.01
CA SER A 9 3.20 12.42 7.53
C SER A 9 3.27 11.02 6.92
N ALA A 10 2.81 10.88 5.67
CA ALA A 10 2.83 9.60 4.96
C ALA A 10 4.22 8.96 4.88
N GLY A 11 5.28 9.76 4.72
CA GLY A 11 6.66 9.27 4.71
C GLY A 11 7.07 8.60 6.04
N VAL A 12 6.62 9.15 7.17
CA VAL A 12 6.88 8.54 8.49
C VAL A 12 6.11 7.23 8.61
N LYS A 13 4.84 7.20 8.17
CA LYS A 13 4.05 5.96 8.17
C LYS A 13 4.67 4.86 7.30
N PHE A 14 5.24 5.21 6.15
CA PHE A 14 5.95 4.26 5.30
C PHE A 14 7.17 3.68 6.02
N LYS A 15 7.96 4.54 6.67
CA LYS A 15 9.12 4.09 7.45
C LYS A 15 8.71 3.16 8.60
N ASP A 16 7.63 3.47 9.31
CA ASP A 16 7.09 2.61 10.37
C ASP A 16 6.67 1.25 9.82
N ALA A 17 5.95 1.22 8.69
CA ALA A 17 5.51 0.00 8.02
C ALA A 17 6.71 -0.86 7.55
N GLU A 18 7.77 -0.22 7.04
CA GLU A 18 9.00 -0.91 6.66
C GLU A 18 9.76 -1.48 7.87
N LEU A 19 9.80 -0.74 8.99
CA LEU A 19 10.48 -1.13 10.22
C LEU A 19 9.84 -2.36 10.87
N ILE A 20 8.50 -2.39 10.94
CA ILE A 20 7.75 -3.53 11.50
C ILE A 20 7.63 -4.70 10.51
N GLY A 21 8.12 -4.53 9.28
CA GLY A 21 8.18 -5.60 8.30
C GLY A 21 6.88 -5.90 7.57
N ILE A 22 6.03 -4.88 7.34
CA ILE A 22 4.81 -5.08 6.55
C ILE A 22 5.17 -5.52 5.13
N PRO A 23 4.67 -6.69 4.67
CA PRO A 23 5.04 -7.25 3.38
C PRO A 23 4.53 -6.45 2.18
N VAL A 24 3.27 -6.02 2.28
CA VAL A 24 2.53 -5.31 1.23
C VAL A 24 1.89 -4.07 1.85
N ILE A 25 2.15 -2.91 1.26
CA ILE A 25 1.62 -1.62 1.71
C ILE A 25 0.60 -1.14 0.68
N VAL A 26 -0.62 -0.88 1.14
CA VAL A 26 -1.67 -0.27 0.33
C VAL A 26 -1.81 1.20 0.72
N VAL A 27 -1.66 2.09 -0.25
CA VAL A 27 -1.77 3.55 -0.04
C VAL A 27 -3.07 4.04 -0.65
N VAL A 28 -3.92 4.60 0.20
CA VAL A 28 -5.15 5.29 -0.20
C VAL A 28 -4.89 6.79 -0.12
N GLY A 29 -4.60 7.40 -1.26
CA GLY A 29 -4.23 8.81 -1.37
C GLY A 29 -5.18 9.61 -2.25
N LYS A 30 -4.65 10.67 -2.89
CA LYS A 30 -5.41 11.55 -3.78
C LYS A 30 -6.02 10.83 -4.99
N GLY A 31 -5.38 9.75 -5.45
CA GLY A 31 -5.85 8.91 -6.57
C GLY A 31 -7.22 8.26 -6.32
N LEU A 32 -7.67 8.18 -5.06
CA LEU A 32 -8.97 7.62 -4.71
C LEU A 32 -10.12 8.37 -5.40
N ALA A 33 -9.99 9.67 -5.65
CA ALA A 33 -10.99 10.45 -6.38
C ALA A 33 -11.23 9.92 -7.81
N ASN A 34 -10.24 9.24 -8.38
CA ASN A 34 -10.33 8.56 -9.69
C ASN A 34 -10.56 7.05 -9.55
N GLY A 35 -10.84 6.56 -8.33
CA GLY A 35 -10.99 5.14 -8.05
C GLY A 35 -9.68 4.35 -8.09
N ILE A 36 -8.53 4.98 -7.86
CA ILE A 36 -7.20 4.36 -7.92
C ILE A 36 -6.54 4.35 -6.54
N ILE A 37 -5.87 3.26 -6.21
CA ILE A 37 -4.99 3.09 -5.04
C ILE A 37 -3.60 2.64 -5.48
N GLU A 38 -2.59 2.80 -4.62
CA GLU A 38 -1.27 2.20 -4.85
C GLU A 38 -1.10 0.93 -4.02
N VAL A 39 -0.61 -0.14 -4.65
CA VAL A 39 -0.14 -1.36 -3.98
C VAL A 39 1.38 -1.43 -4.11
N ARG A 40 2.08 -1.62 -2.99
CA ARG A 40 3.53 -1.68 -2.93
C ARG A 40 4.02 -2.97 -2.31
N ASN A 41 4.96 -3.63 -2.95
CA ASN A 41 5.68 -4.78 -2.40
C ASN A 41 6.99 -4.30 -1.77
N ARG A 42 7.22 -4.68 -0.51
CA ARG A 42 8.40 -4.24 0.25
C ARG A 42 9.71 -4.84 -0.28
N TRP A 43 9.71 -6.12 -0.65
CA TRP A 43 10.94 -6.81 -1.05
C TRP A 43 11.39 -6.45 -2.46
N SER A 44 10.47 -6.50 -3.42
CA SER A 44 10.78 -6.13 -4.82
C SER A 44 10.85 -4.62 -5.03
N GLN A 45 10.37 -3.83 -4.06
CA GLN A 45 10.15 -2.38 -4.16
C GLN A 45 9.22 -1.97 -5.32
N SER A 46 8.47 -2.92 -5.88
CA SER A 46 7.52 -2.65 -6.97
C SER A 46 6.29 -1.90 -6.48
N LYS A 47 5.76 -1.04 -7.34
CA LYS A 47 4.60 -0.18 -7.06
C LYS A 47 3.64 -0.27 -8.25
N SER A 48 2.38 -0.52 -7.96
CA SER A 48 1.32 -0.62 -8.97
C SER A 48 0.19 0.31 -8.60
N GLU A 49 -0.28 1.13 -9.53
CA GLU A 49 -1.56 1.84 -9.42
C GLU A 49 -2.67 0.91 -9.89
N VAL A 50 -3.65 0.69 -9.03
CA VAL A 50 -4.71 -0.30 -9.25
C VAL A 50 -6.06 0.32 -8.98
N ALA A 51 -7.03 0.01 -9.83
CA ALA A 51 -8.42 0.36 -9.57
C ALA A 51 -8.88 -0.26 -8.25
N VAL A 52 -9.60 0.49 -7.42
CA VAL A 52 -10.11 0.01 -6.12
C VAL A 52 -10.89 -1.30 -6.26
N THR A 53 -11.61 -1.46 -7.37
CA THR A 53 -12.37 -2.67 -7.68
C THR A 53 -11.51 -3.92 -7.90
N ALA A 54 -10.26 -3.75 -8.34
CA ALA A 54 -9.30 -4.83 -8.55
C ALA A 54 -8.31 -5.01 -7.38
N ALA A 55 -8.44 -4.20 -6.32
CA ALA A 55 -7.50 -4.17 -5.20
C ALA A 55 -7.27 -5.55 -4.56
N LYS A 56 -8.36 -6.31 -4.33
CA LYS A 56 -8.31 -7.63 -3.72
C LYS A 56 -7.37 -8.56 -4.48
N ASP A 57 -7.55 -8.64 -5.80
CA ASP A 57 -6.82 -9.60 -6.63
C ASP A 57 -5.35 -9.20 -6.78
N GLU A 58 -5.05 -7.90 -6.89
CA GLU A 58 -3.67 -7.43 -6.89
C GLU A 58 -2.97 -7.71 -5.55
N ILE A 59 -3.62 -7.41 -4.43
CA ILE A 59 -3.03 -7.63 -3.11
C ILE A 59 -2.76 -9.12 -2.90
N LEU A 60 -3.67 -10.01 -3.33
CA LEU A 60 -3.47 -11.45 -3.23
C LEU A 60 -2.23 -11.89 -4.02
N LYS A 61 -2.10 -11.46 -5.28
CA LYS A 61 -0.90 -11.74 -6.11
C LYS A 61 0.38 -11.19 -5.48
N ALA A 62 0.31 -10.00 -4.90
CA ALA A 62 1.45 -9.37 -4.23
C ALA A 62 1.88 -10.15 -2.99
N VAL A 63 0.95 -10.82 -2.30
CA VAL A 63 1.23 -11.69 -1.14
C VAL A 63 1.75 -13.06 -1.56
N GLU A 64 1.22 -13.64 -2.64
CA GLU A 64 1.67 -14.93 -3.19
C GLU A 64 3.07 -14.89 -3.82
N SER A 65 3.58 -13.69 -4.15
CA SER A 65 4.89 -13.48 -4.75
C SER A 65 5.99 -13.10 -3.74
N LEU A 66 5.69 -13.13 -2.44
CA LEU A 66 6.64 -12.93 -1.34
C LEU A 66 7.43 -14.21 -1.06
#